data_AF-A0A1Y5DD83-F1
#
_entry.id   AF-A0A1Y5DD83-F1
#
_cell.length_a   1.000
_cell.length_b   1.000
_cell.length_c   1.000
_cell.angle_alpha   90.00
_cell.angle_beta   90.00
_cell.angle_gamma   90.00
#
_symmetry.space_group_name_H-M   'P 1'
#
loop_
_entity.id
_entity.type
_entity.pdbx_description
1 polymer ?
#
loop_
_entity_poly.entity_id
_entity_poly.type
_entity_poly.pdbx_seq_one_letter_code
_entity_poly.pdbx_strand_id
1 'polypeptide(L)' 'PEVTNSELKKAYRRLMSQHHPDKLVAKGLPEEMMKMAKEKTQEIQTAYDKVSKARKK' A
#
# COMPACT_ATOMS: atom_id res chain seq x y z
N PRO A 1 14.97 8.43 14.03
CA PRO A 1 15.07 7.94 12.62
C PRO A 1 14.13 8.73 11.71
N GLU A 2 14.66 9.72 10.98
CA GLU A 2 13.90 10.46 9.98
C GLU A 2 13.87 9.65 8.68
N VAL A 3 12.72 9.08 8.35
CA VAL A 3 12.53 8.41 7.05
C VAL A 3 12.48 9.49 5.98
N THR A 4 13.24 9.38 4.89
CA THR A 4 13.18 10.33 3.77
C THR A 4 11.94 10.11 2.90
N ASN A 5 11.56 11.11 2.09
CA ASN A 5 10.43 10.95 1.14
C ASN A 5 10.69 9.85 0.09
N SER A 6 11.96 9.61 -0.24
CA SER A 6 12.38 8.53 -1.12
C SER A 6 12.12 7.16 -0.48
N GLU A 7 12.53 6.99 0.78
CA GLU A 7 12.29 5.75 1.53
C GLU A 7 10.81 5.50 1.77
N LEU A 8 10.04 6.55 2.08
CA LEU A 8 8.58 6.47 2.22
C LEU A 8 7.92 5.96 0.93
N LYS A 9 8.28 6.52 -0.23
CA LYS A 9 7.80 6.07 -1.55
C LYS A 9 8.24 4.63 -1.86
N LYS A 10 9.47 4.27 -1.51
CA LYS A 10 10.02 2.93 -1.75
C LYS A 10 9.29 1.89 -0.91
N ALA A 11 9.05 2.18 0.36
CA ALA A 11 8.25 1.34 1.25
C ALA A 11 6.80 1.19 0.75
N TYR A 12 6.17 2.29 0.34
CA TYR A 12 4.82 2.29 -0.23
C TYR A 12 4.73 1.39 -1.47
N ARG A 13 5.64 1.55 -2.44
CA ARG A 13 5.67 0.68 -3.63
C ARG A 13 5.91 -0.79 -3.29
N ARG A 14 6.78 -1.08 -2.30
CA ARG A 14 7.03 -2.45 -1.85
C ARG A 14 5.78 -3.10 -1.28
N LEU A 15 5.08 -2.39 -0.39
CA LEU A 15 3.84 -2.85 0.24
C LEU A 15 2.73 -3.05 -0.79
N MET A 16 2.56 -2.09 -1.71
CA MET A 16 1.59 -2.22 -2.80
C MET A 16 1.91 -3.43 -3.69
N SER A 17 3.17 -3.66 -4.05
CA SER A 17 3.58 -4.82 -4.85
C SER A 17 3.33 -6.17 -4.16
N GLN A 18 3.32 -6.20 -2.81
CA GLN A 18 3.05 -7.38 -2.00
C GLN A 18 1.55 -7.66 -1.84
N HIS A 19 0.75 -6.60 -1.78
CA HIS A 19 -0.70 -6.70 -1.50
C HIS A 19 -1.58 -6.32 -2.70
N HIS A 20 -1.03 -6.13 -3.90
CA HIS A 20 -1.81 -5.63 -5.01
C HIS A 20 -2.91 -6.63 -5.41
N PRO A 21 -4.19 -6.23 -5.41
CA PRO A 21 -5.29 -7.12 -5.80
C PRO A 21 -5.09 -7.67 -7.22
N ASP A 22 -4.49 -6.89 -8.12
CA ASP A 22 -4.21 -7.30 -9.50
C ASP A 22 -3.34 -8.58 -9.61
N LYS A 23 -2.33 -8.71 -8.73
CA LYS A 23 -1.50 -9.92 -8.65
C LYS A 23 -2.22 -11.11 -8.02
N LEU A 24 -3.26 -10.85 -7.25
CA LEU A 24 -4.05 -11.87 -6.58
C LEU A 24 -5.18 -12.37 -7.50
N VAL A 25 -5.75 -11.47 -8.30
CA VAL A 25 -6.68 -11.79 -9.40
C VAL A 25 -6.01 -12.73 -10.39
N ALA A 26 -4.78 -12.44 -10.80
CA ALA A 26 -4.01 -13.29 -11.70
C ALA A 26 -3.76 -14.72 -11.16
N LYS A 27 -3.87 -14.93 -9.84
CA LYS A 27 -3.73 -16.24 -9.19
C LYS A 27 -5.05 -16.97 -8.99
N GLY A 28 -6.18 -16.39 -9.43
CA GLY A 28 -7.52 -16.99 -9.25
C GLY A 28 -7.94 -17.08 -7.79
N LEU A 29 -7.48 -16.14 -6.95
CA LEU A 29 -7.81 -16.16 -5.52
C LEU A 29 -9.28 -15.81 -5.27
N PRO A 30 -9.88 -16.34 -4.19
CA PRO A 30 -11.26 -16.05 -3.81
C PRO A 30 -11.53 -14.55 -3.60
N GLU A 31 -12.78 -14.13 -3.79
CA GLU A 31 -13.21 -12.75 -3.56
C GLU A 31 -12.89 -12.23 -2.14
N GLU A 32 -12.96 -13.08 -1.11
CA GLU A 32 -12.58 -12.70 0.26
C GLU A 32 -11.10 -12.28 0.36
N MET A 33 -10.21 -13.00 -0.33
CA MET A 33 -8.79 -12.66 -0.39
C MET A 33 -8.56 -11.35 -1.15
N MET A 34 -9.34 -11.09 -2.20
CA MET A 34 -9.31 -9.81 -2.91
C MET A 34 -9.80 -8.66 -2.02
N LYS A 35 -10.85 -8.89 -1.22
CA LYS A 35 -11.39 -7.89 -0.30
C LYS A 35 -10.39 -7.54 0.80
N MET A 36 -9.76 -8.55 1.40
CA MET A 36 -8.68 -8.34 2.37
C MET A 36 -7.48 -7.60 1.77
N ALA A 37 -7.07 -7.96 0.55
CA ALA A 37 -5.99 -7.28 -0.14
C ALA A 37 -6.31 -5.82 -0.45
N LYS A 38 -7.55 -5.56 -0.91
CA LYS A 38 -8.06 -4.22 -1.16
C LYS A 38 -8.04 -3.38 0.13
N GLU A 39 -8.59 -3.90 1.23
CA GLU A 39 -8.55 -3.24 2.53
C GLU A 39 -7.12 -2.92 2.96
N LYS A 40 -6.19 -3.88 2.86
CA LYS A 40 -4.77 -3.67 3.15
C LYS A 40 -4.19 -2.53 2.31
N THR A 41 -4.41 -2.55 0.99
CA THR A 41 -3.89 -1.50 0.09
C THR A 41 -4.48 -0.12 0.41
N GLN A 42 -5.76 -0.07 0.78
CA GLN A 42 -6.44 1.15 1.18
C GLN A 42 -5.84 1.74 2.47
N GLU A 43 -5.56 0.89 3.46
CA GLU A 43 -4.88 1.29 4.70
C GLU A 43 -3.47 1.82 4.43
N ILE A 44 -2.69 1.11 3.62
CA ILE A 44 -1.33 1.50 3.23
C ILE A 44 -1.35 2.87 2.54
N GLN A 45 -2.28 3.08 1.60
CA GLN A 45 -2.41 4.35 0.89
C GLN A 45 -2.85 5.49 1.81
N THR A 46 -3.79 5.23 2.72
CA THR A 46 -4.25 6.21 3.71
C THR A 46 -3.13 6.62 4.67
N ALA A 47 -2.33 5.66 5.14
CA ALA A 47 -1.17 5.93 5.99
C ALA A 47 -0.10 6.75 5.23
N TYR A 48 0.22 6.37 4.00
CA TYR A 48 1.16 7.10 3.15
C TYR A 48 0.69 8.54 2.91
N ASP A 49 -0.59 8.74 2.60
CA ASP A 49 -1.15 10.07 2.36
C ASP A 49 -1.10 10.95 3.61
N LYS A 50 -1.44 10.41 4.79
CA LYS A 50 -1.35 11.15 6.07
C LYS A 50 0.08 11.61 6.33
N VAL A 51 1.06 10.71 6.19
CA VAL A 51 2.47 11.02 6.42
C VAL A 51 2.98 12.01 5.36
N SER A 52 2.64 11.81 4.09
CA SER A 52 3.07 12.71 3.01
C SER A 52 2.46 14.10 3.14
N LYS A 53 1.20 14.23 3.56
CA LYS A 53 0.55 15.52 3.82
C LYS A 53 1.18 16.22 5.01
N ALA A 54 1.45 15.49 6.10
CA ALA A 54 2.10 16.05 7.29
C ALA A 54 3.51 16.59 6.98
N ARG A 55 4.24 15.97 6.05
CA ARG A 55 5.59 16.39 5.62
C ARG A 55 5.62 17.48 4.56
N LYS A 56 4.49 17.78 3.92
CA LYS A 56 4.35 18.84 2.92
C LYS A 56 4.02 20.20 3.54
N LYS A 57 3.81 20.24 4.86
CA LYS A 57 3.44 21.44 5.62
C LYS A 57 4.66 22.13 6.19
#